data_AF-A0AAD8K772-F1
#
_entry.id   AF-A0AAD8K772-F1
#
_cell.length_a   1.000
_cell.length_b   1.000
_cell.length_c   1.000
_cell.angle_alpha   90.00
_cell.angle_beta   90.00
_cell.angle_gamma   90.00
#
_symmetry.space_group_name_H-M   'P 1'
#
loop_
_entity.id
_entity.type
_entity.pdbx_description
1 polymer ?
#
loop_
_entity_poly.entity_id
_entity_poly.type
_entity_poly.pdbx_seq_one_letter_code
_entity_poly.pdbx_strand_id
1 'polypeptide(L)'
;MAAQNDFNVPIPENKSTNEGFDYSQRGQWLRAAVLGASDGLVSVASLMMGIGAVKHEVKAMVLTGFAGLVAGACSMAIGEFVSVSSQLDVEVSQMKRNGTSDEDSENEQLPNPMQAAAASAVAFIFGAMVPLLAASFIVNHKMRLIVVVGAVSIALVVFGWVGAFLGRTPKVKSCFRILVGGWMAMAITFGLTKLIGSTRL
;
A
#
# COMPACT_ATOMS: atom_id res chain seq x y z
N MET A 1 62.00 29.24 20.32
CA MET A 1 61.99 30.42 19.42
C MET A 1 61.29 29.97 18.14
N ALA A 2 60.28 30.73 17.74
CA ALA A 2 59.14 30.31 16.93
C ALA A 2 59.44 30.05 15.45
N ALA A 3 58.72 29.10 14.84
CA ALA A 3 58.06 29.20 13.53
C ALA A 3 57.45 27.84 13.16
N GLN A 4 56.17 27.62 13.50
CA GLN A 4 55.37 26.57 12.88
C GLN A 4 54.17 27.25 12.22
N ASN A 5 54.11 27.05 10.91
CA ASN A 5 53.35 27.79 9.94
C ASN A 5 52.00 27.09 9.76
N ASP A 6 50.99 27.47 10.55
CA ASP A 6 49.64 26.94 10.37
C ASP A 6 48.92 27.72 9.27
N PHE A 7 49.02 27.14 8.07
CA PHE A 7 48.28 27.48 6.87
C PHE A 7 46.76 27.37 7.17
N ASN A 8 46.17 28.51 7.58
CA ASN A 8 44.74 28.63 7.80
C ASN A 8 44.02 28.60 6.45
N VAL A 9 43.62 27.40 6.01
CA VAL A 9 42.69 27.22 4.90
C VAL A 9 41.33 27.68 5.42
N PRO A 10 40.72 28.75 4.86
CA PRO A 10 39.33 29.05 5.15
C PRO A 10 38.53 27.91 4.51
N ILE A 11 37.99 27.01 5.33
CA ILE A 11 36.94 26.10 4.86
C ILE A 11 35.77 27.02 4.48
N PRO A 12 35.36 27.07 3.20
CA PRO A 12 34.16 27.82 2.86
C PRO A 12 33.02 27.19 3.66
N GLU A 13 32.42 27.98 4.53
CA GLU A 13 31.14 27.70 5.15
C GLU A 13 30.16 27.49 3.99
N ASN A 14 30.00 26.22 3.58
CA ASN A 14 28.95 25.81 2.69
C ASN A 14 27.66 25.96 3.49
N LYS A 15 27.14 27.18 3.51
CA LYS A 15 25.70 27.41 3.59
C LYS A 15 25.10 26.74 2.37
N SER A 16 24.98 25.42 2.44
CA SER A 16 23.93 24.73 1.74
C SER A 16 22.67 25.29 2.35
N THR A 17 22.15 26.35 1.75
CA THR A 17 20.74 26.73 1.79
C THR A 17 20.00 25.53 1.24
N ASN A 18 19.87 24.50 2.07
CA ASN A 18 19.20 23.27 1.72
C ASN A 18 17.75 23.58 1.97
N GLU A 19 17.07 24.06 0.93
CA GLU A 19 15.64 23.86 0.80
C GLU A 19 15.40 22.34 0.76
N GLY A 20 15.43 21.73 1.95
CA GLY A 20 15.05 20.35 2.20
C GLY A 20 13.56 20.22 1.99
N PHE A 21 13.13 20.26 0.73
CA PHE A 21 11.78 19.98 0.32
C PHE A 21 11.32 18.66 0.98
N ASP A 22 10.15 18.72 1.61
CA ASP A 22 9.28 17.65 2.10
C ASP A 22 9.31 16.32 1.29
N TYR A 23 10.37 15.52 1.43
CA TYR A 23 10.54 14.24 0.71
C TYR A 23 10.26 13.01 1.60
N SER A 24 10.60 13.08 2.90
CA SER A 24 10.47 11.94 3.82
C SER A 24 9.02 11.69 4.21
N GLN A 25 8.31 12.75 4.61
CA GLN A 25 6.90 12.67 4.96
C GLN A 25 6.06 12.30 3.72
N ARG A 26 6.41 12.83 2.53
CA ARG A 26 5.79 12.42 1.26
C ARG A 26 5.98 10.97 0.91
N GLY A 27 7.16 10.41 1.17
CA GLY A 27 7.45 9.00 0.92
C GLY A 27 6.58 8.06 1.74
N GLN A 28 6.33 8.39 3.01
CA GLN A 28 5.60 7.52 3.94
C GLN A 28 4.11 7.37 3.59
N TRP A 29 3.39 8.48 3.39
CA TRP A 29 1.97 8.39 3.01
C TRP A 29 1.79 7.85 1.60
N LEU A 30 2.75 8.10 0.70
CA LEU A 30 2.74 7.55 -0.66
C LEU A 30 2.92 6.02 -0.66
N ARG A 31 3.85 5.51 0.15
CA ARG A 31 4.03 4.07 0.38
C ARG A 31 2.74 3.45 0.92
N ALA A 32 2.16 4.06 1.95
CA ALA A 32 0.91 3.61 2.57
C ALA A 32 -0.24 3.57 1.55
N ALA A 33 -0.36 4.60 0.70
CA ALA A 33 -1.36 4.66 -0.36
C ALA A 33 -1.16 3.56 -1.42
N VAL A 34 0.06 3.36 -1.92
CA VAL A 34 0.35 2.32 -2.93
C VAL A 34 0.04 0.92 -2.37
N LEU A 35 0.45 0.66 -1.13
CA LEU A 35 0.13 -0.59 -0.44
C LEU A 35 -1.39 -0.75 -0.31
N GLY A 36 -2.09 0.29 0.15
CA GLY A 36 -3.54 0.34 0.26
C GLY A 36 -4.25 -0.03 -1.03
N ALA A 37 -3.95 0.67 -2.12
CA ALA A 37 -4.56 0.40 -3.42
C ALA A 37 -4.32 -1.02 -3.92
N SER A 38 -3.09 -1.53 -3.80
CA SER A 38 -2.76 -2.88 -4.25
C SER A 38 -3.44 -3.96 -3.40
N ASP A 39 -3.48 -3.77 -2.07
CA ASP A 39 -4.12 -4.71 -1.16
C ASP A 39 -5.63 -4.71 -1.33
N GLY A 40 -6.26 -3.53 -1.43
CA GLY A 40 -7.71 -3.41 -1.68
C GLY A 40 -8.14 -4.06 -2.98
N LEU A 41 -7.34 -3.91 -4.04
CA LEU A 41 -7.59 -4.56 -5.32
C LEU A 41 -7.52 -6.09 -5.21
N VAL A 42 -6.43 -6.63 -4.64
CA VAL A 42 -6.19 -8.07 -4.60
C VAL A 42 -7.09 -8.77 -3.58
N SER A 43 -7.21 -8.24 -2.37
CA SER A 43 -7.96 -8.86 -1.28
C SER A 43 -9.46 -8.96 -1.58
N VAL A 44 -10.08 -7.86 -2.03
CA VAL A 44 -11.50 -7.83 -2.36
C VAL A 44 -11.79 -8.69 -3.59
N ALA A 45 -10.94 -8.63 -4.62
CA ALA A 45 -11.09 -9.52 -5.77
C ALA A 45 -10.95 -11.00 -5.38
N SER A 46 -10.00 -11.35 -4.50
CA SER A 46 -9.81 -12.73 -4.02
C SER A 46 -11.02 -13.23 -3.24
N LEU A 47 -11.57 -12.41 -2.34
CA LEU A 47 -12.82 -12.73 -1.62
C LEU A 47 -14.00 -12.95 -2.57
N MET A 48 -14.17 -12.05 -3.55
CA MET A 48 -15.22 -12.15 -4.56
C MET A 48 -15.06 -13.41 -5.41
N MET A 49 -13.84 -13.74 -5.84
CA MET A 49 -13.55 -14.97 -6.58
C MET A 49 -13.80 -16.21 -5.73
N GLY A 50 -13.40 -16.20 -4.45
CA GLY A 50 -13.68 -17.29 -3.50
C GLY A 50 -15.16 -17.60 -3.37
N ILE A 51 -15.98 -16.58 -3.07
CA ILE A 51 -17.45 -16.76 -2.99
C ILE A 51 -18.03 -17.11 -4.36
N GLY A 52 -17.50 -16.53 -5.44
CA GLY A 52 -17.84 -16.90 -6.81
C GLY A 52 -17.58 -18.36 -7.16
N ALA A 53 -16.66 -19.03 -6.47
CA ALA A 53 -16.37 -20.44 -6.70
C ALA A 53 -17.51 -21.37 -6.24
N VAL A 54 -18.34 -20.91 -5.30
CA VAL A 54 -19.38 -21.72 -4.64
C VAL A 54 -20.79 -21.14 -4.80
N LYS A 55 -20.93 -19.85 -5.11
CA LYS A 55 -22.22 -19.18 -5.33
C LYS A 55 -22.27 -18.54 -6.71
N HIS A 56 -23.36 -18.79 -7.44
CA HIS A 56 -23.57 -18.25 -8.77
C HIS A 56 -24.26 -16.87 -8.78
N GLU A 57 -24.77 -16.41 -7.64
CA GLU A 57 -25.51 -15.16 -7.52
C GLU A 57 -24.59 -13.93 -7.54
N VAL A 58 -24.98 -12.90 -8.30
CA VAL A 58 -24.27 -11.60 -8.32
C VAL A 58 -24.28 -10.98 -6.93
N LYS A 59 -25.44 -11.01 -6.25
CA LYS A 59 -25.64 -10.38 -4.94
C LYS A 59 -24.68 -10.93 -3.88
N ALA A 60 -24.50 -12.25 -3.83
CA ALA A 60 -23.57 -12.88 -2.89
C ALA A 60 -22.14 -12.37 -3.10
N MET A 61 -21.67 -12.34 -4.35
CA MET A 61 -20.32 -11.88 -4.69
C MET A 61 -20.12 -10.39 -4.38
N VAL A 62 -21.06 -9.53 -4.77
CA VAL A 62 -20.96 -8.07 -4.52
C VAL A 62 -21.07 -7.74 -3.04
N LEU A 63 -21.96 -8.41 -2.30
CA LEU A 63 -22.12 -8.20 -0.86
C LEU A 63 -20.86 -8.59 -0.09
N THR A 64 -20.25 -9.73 -0.43
CA THR A 64 -18.96 -10.13 0.16
C THR A 64 -17.87 -9.13 -0.22
N GLY A 65 -17.81 -8.69 -1.48
CA GLY A 65 -16.84 -7.71 -1.90
C GLY A 65 -16.98 -6.40 -1.12
N PHE A 66 -18.20 -5.92 -0.90
CA PHE A 66 -18.47 -4.70 -0.15
C PHE A 66 -18.13 -4.87 1.34
N ALA A 67 -18.51 -5.99 1.95
CA ALA A 67 -18.13 -6.29 3.32
C ALA A 67 -16.60 -6.37 3.48
N GLY A 68 -15.92 -7.01 2.53
CA GLY A 68 -14.45 -7.08 2.48
C GLY A 68 -13.80 -5.70 2.26
N LEU A 69 -14.41 -4.84 1.45
CA LEU A 69 -13.95 -3.47 1.25
C LEU A 69 -13.97 -2.69 2.56
N VAL A 70 -15.12 -2.68 3.26
CA VAL A 70 -15.28 -1.92 4.51
C VAL A 70 -14.38 -2.48 5.60
N ALA A 71 -14.40 -3.79 5.80
CA ALA A 71 -13.57 -4.45 6.82
C ALA A 71 -12.08 -4.27 6.53
N GLY A 72 -11.66 -4.42 5.27
CA GLY A 72 -10.28 -4.26 4.83
C GLY A 72 -9.79 -2.83 4.96
N ALA A 73 -10.57 -1.84 4.53
CA ALA A 73 -10.20 -0.42 4.66
C ALA A 73 -9.99 -0.02 6.13
N CYS A 74 -10.90 -0.43 7.02
CA CYS A 74 -10.77 -0.18 8.46
C CYS A 74 -9.55 -0.89 9.05
N SER A 75 -9.36 -2.19 8.73
CA SER A 75 -8.22 -2.96 9.21
C SER A 75 -6.89 -2.37 8.75
N MET A 76 -6.83 -1.87 7.51
CA MET A 76 -5.64 -1.28 6.94
C MET A 76 -5.33 0.09 7.57
N ALA A 77 -6.35 0.93 7.77
CA ALA A 77 -6.20 2.20 8.47
C ALA A 77 -5.60 2.00 9.86
N ILE A 78 -6.17 1.05 10.62
CA ILE A 78 -5.72 0.73 11.98
C ILE A 78 -4.29 0.16 11.95
N GLY A 79 -4.02 -0.78 11.05
CA GLY A 79 -2.69 -1.41 10.93
C GLY A 79 -1.60 -0.41 10.58
N GLU A 80 -1.87 0.50 9.64
CA GLU A 80 -0.94 1.56 9.25
C GLU A 80 -0.77 2.60 10.36
N PHE A 81 -1.84 3.02 11.04
CA PHE A 81 -1.77 3.94 12.19
C PHE A 81 -0.89 3.37 13.30
N VAL A 82 -1.11 2.11 13.69
CA VAL A 82 -0.34 1.45 14.75
C VAL A 82 1.12 1.27 14.32
N SER A 83 1.35 0.87 13.07
CA SER A 83 2.72 0.69 12.54
C SER A 83 3.51 1.99 12.50
N VAL A 84 2.90 3.10 12.06
CA VAL A 84 3.57 4.40 12.00
C VAL A 84 3.72 5.03 13.38
N SER A 85 2.73 4.88 14.28
CA SER A 85 2.83 5.35 15.67
C SER A 85 3.97 4.64 16.40
N SER A 86 4.12 3.32 16.23
CA SER A 86 5.26 2.59 16.81
C SER A 86 6.61 3.03 16.23
N GLN A 87 6.67 3.43 14.96
CA GLN A 87 7.90 3.96 14.36
C GLN A 87 8.25 5.33 14.96
N LEU A 88 7.26 6.21 15.11
CA LEU A 88 7.38 7.51 15.77
C LEU A 88 7.90 7.33 17.22
N ASP A 89 7.32 6.41 17.98
CA ASP A 89 7.72 6.17 19.38
C ASP A 89 9.18 5.72 19.50
N VAL A 90 9.65 4.87 18.57
CA VAL A 90 11.04 4.42 18.51
C VAL A 90 11.97 5.59 18.18
N GLU A 91 11.62 6.41 17.20
CA GLU A 91 12.41 7.57 16.77
C GLU A 91 12.56 8.58 17.91
N VAL A 92 11.46 8.95 18.57
CA VAL A 92 11.45 9.85 19.73
C VAL A 92 12.27 9.29 20.90
N SER A 93 12.22 7.98 21.13
CA SER A 93 13.02 7.35 22.19
C SER A 93 14.53 7.37 21.87
N GLN A 94 14.90 7.25 20.60
CA GLN A 94 16.29 7.32 20.15
C GLN A 94 16.84 8.74 20.27
N MET A 95 16.05 9.75 19.92
CA MET A 95 16.40 11.17 20.08
C MET A 95 16.70 11.51 21.55
N LYS A 96 15.82 11.10 22.48
CA LYS A 96 16.01 11.31 23.93
C LYS A 96 17.30 10.65 24.45
N ARG A 97 17.71 9.52 23.87
CA ARG A 97 18.94 8.82 24.28
C ARG A 97 20.19 9.46 23.70
N ASN A 98 20.13 10.00 22.49
CA ASN A 98 21.27 10.62 21.82
C ASN A 98 21.53 12.05 22.31
N GLY A 99 20.64 12.63 23.12
CA GLY A 99 20.76 14.01 23.60
C GLY A 99 20.59 15.05 22.49
N THR A 100 19.90 14.67 21.40
CA THR A 100 19.54 15.56 20.30
C THR A 100 18.71 16.73 20.86
N SER A 101 19.13 17.96 20.58
CA SER A 101 18.46 19.17 21.11
C SER A 101 17.15 19.41 20.36
N ASP A 102 16.15 20.03 20.99
CA ASP A 102 14.83 20.29 20.36
C ASP A 102 14.93 21.07 19.03
N GLU A 103 16.02 21.81 18.80
CA GLU A 103 16.31 22.54 17.55
C GLU A 103 16.74 21.63 16.38
N ASP A 104 17.35 20.47 16.67
CA ASP A 104 17.62 19.42 15.66
C ASP A 104 16.35 18.61 15.35
N SER A 105 15.43 18.51 16.31
CA SER A 105 14.14 17.83 16.19
C SER A 105 13.18 18.50 15.21
N GLU A 106 13.28 19.82 15.01
CA GLU A 106 12.51 20.54 14.00
C GLU A 106 13.01 20.27 12.57
N ASN A 107 14.26 19.85 12.41
CA ASN A 107 14.83 19.43 11.12
C ASN A 107 14.61 17.94 10.82
N GLU A 108 14.25 17.12 11.81
CA GLU A 108 13.96 15.70 11.63
C GLU A 108 12.46 15.49 11.33
N GLN A 109 12.16 15.05 10.12
CA GLN A 109 10.80 14.93 9.61
C GLN A 109 10.10 13.70 10.19
N LEU A 110 9.39 13.91 11.30
CA LEU A 110 8.71 12.83 12.03
C LEU A 110 7.59 12.18 11.19
N PRO A 111 7.41 10.85 11.29
CA PRO A 111 6.32 10.15 10.64
C PRO A 111 4.93 10.63 11.08
N ASN A 112 4.02 10.88 10.15
CA ASN A 112 2.65 11.27 10.47
C ASN A 112 1.66 10.07 10.39
N PRO A 113 1.25 9.48 11.53
CA PRO A 113 0.47 8.24 11.55
C PRO A 113 -0.94 8.41 11.00
N MET A 114 -1.62 9.51 11.32
CA MET A 114 -2.99 9.75 10.86
C MET A 114 -3.05 9.94 9.33
N GLN A 115 -2.07 10.65 8.78
CA GLN A 115 -1.98 10.89 7.33
C GLN A 115 -1.73 9.59 6.56
N ALA A 116 -0.80 8.74 7.02
CA ALA A 116 -0.51 7.46 6.39
C ALA A 116 -1.71 6.49 6.48
N ALA A 117 -2.37 6.44 7.63
CA ALA A 117 -3.58 5.64 7.84
C ALA A 117 -4.74 6.07 6.92
N ALA A 118 -5.01 7.37 6.83
CA ALA A 118 -6.06 7.88 5.93
C ALA A 118 -5.71 7.64 4.46
N ALA A 119 -4.45 7.88 4.05
CA ALA A 119 -4.00 7.67 2.68
C ALA A 119 -4.12 6.19 2.25
N SER A 120 -3.71 5.26 3.11
CA SER A 120 -3.85 3.82 2.84
C SER A 120 -5.31 3.37 2.78
N ALA A 121 -6.17 3.82 3.69
CA ALA A 121 -7.58 3.46 3.71
C ALA A 121 -8.33 3.95 2.46
N VAL A 122 -8.11 5.21 2.08
CA VAL A 122 -8.73 5.81 0.89
C VAL A 122 -8.23 5.08 -0.36
N ALA A 123 -6.93 4.85 -0.47
CA ALA A 123 -6.36 4.12 -1.60
C ALA A 123 -6.88 2.68 -1.67
N PHE A 124 -7.06 2.01 -0.54
CA PHE A 124 -7.67 0.68 -0.45
C PHE A 124 -9.07 0.65 -1.03
N ILE A 125 -9.92 1.62 -0.66
CA ILE A 125 -11.28 1.74 -1.20
C ILE A 125 -11.23 1.89 -2.72
N PHE A 126 -10.36 2.77 -3.25
CA PHE A 126 -10.20 2.93 -4.70
C PHE A 126 -9.74 1.65 -5.40
N GLY A 127 -8.80 0.91 -4.80
CA GLY A 127 -8.38 -0.40 -5.31
C GLY A 127 -9.51 -1.42 -5.34
N ALA A 128 -10.28 -1.49 -4.25
CA ALA A 128 -11.40 -2.41 -4.07
C ALA A 128 -12.62 -2.09 -4.95
N MET A 129 -12.78 -0.84 -5.40
CA MET A 129 -13.88 -0.48 -6.30
C MET A 129 -13.78 -1.15 -7.67
N VAL A 130 -12.57 -1.42 -8.18
CA VAL A 130 -12.38 -2.03 -9.50
C VAL A 130 -13.08 -3.39 -9.62
N PRO A 131 -12.82 -4.40 -8.75
CA PRO A 131 -13.49 -5.70 -8.84
C PRO A 131 -15.00 -5.60 -8.55
N LEU A 132 -15.41 -4.70 -7.65
CA LEU A 132 -16.82 -4.47 -7.33
C LEU A 132 -17.62 -3.95 -8.53
N LEU A 133 -17.09 -2.92 -9.21
CA LEU A 133 -17.70 -2.38 -10.42
C LEU A 133 -17.68 -3.43 -11.54
N ALA A 134 -16.55 -4.12 -11.74
CA ALA A 134 -16.45 -5.18 -12.73
C ALA A 134 -17.50 -6.29 -12.52
N ALA A 135 -17.82 -6.66 -11.27
CA ALA A 135 -18.82 -7.69 -11.01
C ALA A 135 -20.27 -7.20 -11.16
N SER A 136 -20.54 -5.91 -10.91
CA SER A 136 -21.91 -5.37 -10.85
C SER A 136 -22.61 -5.31 -12.20
N PHE A 137 -21.88 -5.22 -13.31
CA PHE A 137 -22.47 -5.05 -14.65
C PHE A 137 -22.74 -6.36 -15.40
N ILE A 138 -22.38 -7.55 -14.86
CA ILE A 138 -22.47 -8.83 -15.59
C ILE A 138 -23.35 -9.86 -14.86
N VAL A 139 -24.44 -10.24 -15.54
CA VAL A 139 -25.41 -11.23 -15.05
C VAL A 139 -24.87 -12.66 -15.22
N ASN A 140 -24.26 -12.97 -16.36
CA ASN A 140 -23.76 -14.31 -16.69
C ASN A 140 -22.58 -14.71 -15.78
N HIS A 141 -22.74 -15.79 -15.02
CA HIS A 141 -21.78 -16.22 -14.00
C HIS A 141 -20.35 -16.43 -14.54
N LYS A 142 -20.18 -17.22 -15.61
CA LYS A 142 -18.86 -17.50 -16.19
C LYS A 142 -18.20 -16.23 -16.72
N MET A 143 -18.98 -15.38 -17.40
CA MET A 143 -18.48 -14.11 -17.94
C MET A 143 -18.11 -13.13 -16.82
N ARG A 144 -18.85 -13.11 -15.72
CA ARG A 144 -18.55 -12.27 -14.55
C ARG A 144 -17.17 -12.60 -13.98
N LEU A 145 -16.87 -13.88 -13.77
CA LEU A 145 -15.56 -14.31 -13.25
C LEU A 145 -14.42 -13.89 -14.20
N ILE A 146 -14.59 -14.11 -15.51
CA ILE A 146 -13.58 -13.74 -16.51
C ILE A 146 -13.38 -12.22 -16.53
N VAL A 147 -14.45 -11.44 -16.51
CA VAL A 147 -14.38 -9.97 -16.53
C VAL A 147 -13.75 -9.43 -15.26
N VAL A 148 -14.09 -9.96 -14.08
CA VAL A 148 -13.46 -9.55 -12.82
C VAL A 148 -11.96 -9.84 -12.85
N VAL A 149 -11.55 -11.06 -13.22
CA VAL A 149 -10.12 -11.41 -13.34
C VAL A 149 -9.42 -10.52 -14.37
N GLY A 150 -10.02 -10.31 -15.54
CA GLY A 150 -9.47 -9.45 -16.59
C GLY A 150 -9.29 -8.00 -16.13
N ALA A 151 -10.34 -7.40 -15.55
CA ALA A 151 -10.32 -6.04 -15.04
C ALA A 151 -9.29 -5.86 -13.93
N VAL A 152 -9.21 -6.80 -12.98
CA VAL A 152 -8.22 -6.75 -11.91
C VAL A 152 -6.81 -6.95 -12.45
N SER A 153 -6.60 -7.83 -13.44
CA SER A 153 -5.29 -8.01 -14.07
C SER A 153 -4.79 -6.73 -14.71
N ILE A 154 -5.66 -6.02 -15.45
CA ILE A 154 -5.34 -4.71 -16.03
C ILE A 154 -5.03 -3.70 -14.92
N ALA A 155 -5.85 -3.64 -13.87
CA ALA A 155 -5.63 -2.74 -12.75
C ALA A 155 -4.34 -3.04 -11.98
N LEU A 156 -3.95 -4.31 -11.82
CA LEU A 156 -2.68 -4.71 -11.19
C LEU A 156 -1.47 -4.24 -12.01
N VAL A 157 -1.55 -4.32 -13.35
CA VAL A 157 -0.51 -3.77 -14.22
C VAL A 157 -0.43 -2.26 -14.05
N VAL A 158 -1.58 -1.56 -14.05
CA VAL A 158 -1.64 -0.10 -13.88
C VAL A 158 -1.09 0.32 -12.52
N PHE A 159 -1.56 -0.28 -11.41
CA PHE A 159 -1.05 0.03 -10.07
C PHE A 159 0.40 -0.39 -9.89
N GLY A 160 0.85 -1.50 -10.48
CA GLY A 160 2.26 -1.88 -10.47
C GLY A 160 3.15 -0.87 -11.21
N TRP A 161 2.65 -0.32 -12.32
CA TRP A 161 3.35 0.70 -13.11
C TRP A 161 3.38 2.05 -12.39
N VAL A 162 2.23 2.50 -11.85
CA VAL A 162 2.10 3.72 -11.06
C VAL A 162 2.96 3.63 -9.80
N GLY A 163 2.90 2.52 -9.06
CA GLY A 163 3.72 2.29 -7.88
C GLY A 163 5.22 2.30 -8.18
N ALA A 164 5.64 1.71 -9.30
CA ALA A 164 7.04 1.76 -9.73
C ALA A 164 7.48 3.16 -10.19
N PHE A 165 6.57 3.91 -10.82
CA PHE A 165 6.81 5.28 -11.25
C PHE A 165 6.99 6.21 -10.04
N LEU A 166 6.11 6.12 -9.06
CA LEU A 166 6.18 6.85 -7.79
C LEU A 166 7.42 6.44 -6.97
N GLY A 167 7.72 5.14 -6.92
CA GLY A 167 8.84 4.57 -6.17
C GLY A 167 10.19 4.55 -6.90
N ARG A 168 10.32 5.21 -8.07
CA ARG A 168 11.56 5.27 -8.88
C ARG A 168 12.26 3.91 -9.10
N THR A 169 11.48 2.83 -9.18
CA THR A 169 11.99 1.44 -9.27
C THR A 169 11.73 0.84 -10.66
N PRO A 170 12.42 -0.26 -11.04
CA PRO A 170 12.26 -0.83 -12.39
C PRO A 170 10.82 -1.34 -12.61
N LYS A 171 10.13 -0.67 -13.54
CA LYS A 171 8.69 -0.82 -13.82
C LYS A 171 8.26 -2.27 -14.06
N VAL A 172 9.01 -2.99 -14.90
CA VAL A 172 8.68 -4.37 -15.30
C VAL A 172 8.73 -5.35 -14.12
N LYS A 173 9.74 -5.24 -13.25
CA LYS A 173 9.89 -6.14 -12.10
C LYS A 173 8.77 -5.93 -11.08
N SER A 174 8.37 -4.68 -10.87
CA SER A 174 7.28 -4.33 -9.95
C SER A 174 5.93 -4.86 -10.44
N CYS A 175 5.57 -4.58 -11.70
CA CYS A 175 4.33 -5.09 -12.30
C CYS A 175 4.26 -6.61 -12.23
N PHE A 176 5.36 -7.30 -12.58
CA PHE A 176 5.39 -8.76 -12.59
C PHE A 176 5.14 -9.35 -11.19
N ARG A 177 5.78 -8.82 -10.14
CA ARG A 177 5.59 -9.30 -8.76
C ARG A 177 4.15 -9.14 -8.29
N ILE A 178 3.55 -7.97 -8.53
CA ILE A 178 2.18 -7.67 -8.10
C ILE A 178 1.17 -8.52 -8.87
N LEU A 179 1.36 -8.69 -10.18
CA LEU A 179 0.46 -9.48 -11.02
C LEU A 179 0.51 -10.96 -10.66
N VAL A 180 1.70 -11.54 -10.53
CA VAL A 180 1.87 -12.95 -10.15
C VAL A 180 1.35 -13.19 -8.73
N GLY A 181 1.67 -12.31 -7.78
CA GLY A 181 1.15 -12.40 -6.42
C GLY A 181 -0.38 -12.32 -6.35
N GLY A 182 -0.97 -11.39 -7.11
CA GLY A 182 -2.42 -11.22 -7.18
C GLY A 182 -3.14 -12.43 -7.76
N TRP A 183 -2.67 -12.97 -8.88
CA TRP A 183 -3.23 -14.20 -9.46
C TRP A 183 -3.08 -15.41 -8.54
N MET A 184 -1.93 -15.54 -7.88
CA MET A 184 -1.71 -16.61 -6.92
C MET A 184 -2.69 -16.53 -5.75
N ALA A 185 -2.89 -15.35 -5.17
CA ALA A 185 -3.85 -15.13 -4.10
C ALA A 185 -5.28 -15.53 -4.52
N MET A 186 -5.74 -15.04 -5.68
CA MET A 186 -7.06 -15.38 -6.21
C MET A 186 -7.23 -16.88 -6.48
N ALA A 187 -6.22 -17.52 -7.07
CA ALA A 187 -6.25 -18.93 -7.39
C ALA A 187 -6.33 -19.78 -6.11
N ILE A 188 -5.56 -19.43 -5.08
CA ILE A 188 -5.60 -20.09 -3.77
C ILE A 188 -6.97 -19.91 -3.12
N THR A 189 -7.49 -18.68 -3.04
CA THR A 189 -8.79 -18.42 -2.41
C THR A 189 -9.92 -19.13 -3.17
N PHE A 190 -9.94 -19.04 -4.49
CA PHE A 190 -10.92 -19.75 -5.33
C PHE A 190 -10.83 -21.28 -5.12
N GLY A 191 -9.63 -21.84 -5.17
CA GLY A 191 -9.40 -23.27 -5.00
C GLY A 191 -9.82 -23.79 -3.63
N LEU A 192 -9.41 -23.13 -2.55
CA LEU A 192 -9.76 -23.50 -1.19
C LEU A 192 -11.26 -23.40 -0.94
N THR A 193 -11.90 -22.29 -1.35
CA THR A 193 -13.35 -22.13 -1.17
C THR A 193 -14.12 -23.16 -2.00
N LYS A 194 -13.66 -23.50 -3.22
CA LYS A 194 -14.25 -24.57 -4.04
C LYS A 194 -14.13 -25.95 -3.37
N LEU A 195 -12.98 -26.28 -2.78
CA LEU A 195 -12.78 -27.55 -2.08
C LEU A 195 -13.71 -27.67 -0.86
N ILE A 196 -13.81 -26.60 -0.07
CA ILE A 196 -14.70 -26.56 1.11
C ILE A 196 -16.16 -26.67 0.67
N GLY A 197 -16.56 -25.95 -0.39
CA GLY A 197 -17.91 -26.03 -0.93
C GLY A 197 -18.25 -27.38 -1.56
N SER A 198 -17.27 -28.08 -2.13
CA SER A 198 -17.45 -29.41 -2.73
C SER A 198 -17.51 -30.53 -1.69
N THR A 199 -16.92 -30.33 -0.50
CA THR A 199 -16.91 -31.33 0.59
C THR A 199 -18.18 -31.28 1.45
N ARG A 200 -19.03 -30.26 1.27
CA ARG A 200 -20.34 -30.14 1.92
C ARG A 200 -21.46 -30.14 0.87
N LEU A 201 -21.68 -31.30 0.26
CA LEU A 201 -22.91 -31.70 -0.43
C LEU A 201 -23.08 -33.21 -0.25
#